data_AF-A2SS46-F1
#
_entry.id   AF-A2SS46-F1
#
_cell.length_a   1.000
_cell.length_b   1.000
_cell.length_c   1.000
_cell.angle_alpha   90.00
_cell.angle_beta   90.00
_cell.angle_gamma   90.00
#
_symmetry.space_group_name_H-M   'P 1'
#
loop_
_entity.id
_entity.type
_entity.pdbx_description
1 polymer ?
#
loop_
_entity_poly.entity_id
_entity_poly.type
_entity_poly.pdbx_seq_one_letter_code
_entity_poly.pdbx_strand_id
1 'polypeptide(L)'
;MTTVDADLKGPDRETGENIARSLWMHEYTPEALPPEIRARISDQKNFGSAFGERIRARITDLRDAPESFNPDYTKRYAELFRYAGDLTPHQAYAMSNLFGMDSARGYQELPTDKKFTFPEDDRPQFEYQVGWHFFVGNVFDTKGREYGVQLMFWRYSLLPPEMAKEAGLTDIENQIVEIHFAVSAAGERHYRMRPVVVAGTTGLINFSTGPYTYSVGKQTLQSQSKDALFPLRLQAWGIDNHKDVLAEISIDITINQTKGYVLNGDEGLMPSVGGVGTLYYSVPRLLVDPEKSRLSIDGEELQLASGTFWYDHQWGTGFMPAGSPRSDVLRAAGIIDDKPAVGWDWMEVQFDNDTELTLASIHSKEQKDFINQSGPTPPGVMTAPAVGSFIKENGEYFPIKAMLKVTEWVKSSVTDGPYLTTRVWYPNRMEVTVETAEVPDACKQFVMIPIVSTGQQGFFAAGAEYSEGAVSIEWPKGKRIGSGFLENVSYADACRQNLRLAGIPDTPEMAGIFAKPVITDEMKAAAMVFLMKPENAARLAAELAKARGL
;
A
#
# COMPACT_ATOMS: atom_id res chain seq x y z
N MET A 1 37.76 16.59 -13.49
CA MET A 1 37.57 16.80 -12.04
C MET A 1 37.09 15.50 -11.47
N THR A 2 37.88 14.94 -10.57
CA THR A 2 37.80 13.58 -10.03
C THR A 2 36.59 13.40 -9.11
N THR A 3 36.02 12.20 -9.12
CA THR A 3 34.86 11.69 -8.38
C THR A 3 35.07 11.59 -6.86
N VAL A 4 35.74 12.57 -6.24
CA VAL A 4 36.11 12.54 -4.81
C VAL A 4 35.58 13.78 -4.05
N ASP A 5 34.91 14.72 -4.73
CA ASP A 5 34.38 15.95 -4.10
C ASP A 5 32.84 15.97 -3.93
N ALA A 6 32.12 14.86 -4.20
CA ALA A 6 30.66 14.81 -4.07
C ALA A 6 30.16 14.39 -2.66
N ASP A 7 31.01 13.85 -1.80
CA ASP A 7 30.65 13.30 -0.48
C ASP A 7 30.64 14.34 0.67
N LEU A 8 30.34 15.60 0.38
CA LEU A 8 30.40 16.66 1.40
C LEU A 8 29.05 17.39 1.59
N LYS A 9 28.41 17.06 2.74
CA LYS A 9 27.53 17.90 3.61
C LYS A 9 26.00 17.63 3.65
N GLY A 10 25.55 16.40 3.47
CA GLY A 10 24.19 16.00 3.90
C GLY A 10 23.41 15.25 2.83
N PRO A 11 22.13 14.93 3.12
CA PRO A 11 21.29 14.22 2.17
C PRO A 11 21.09 15.04 0.88
N ASP A 12 20.77 14.36 -0.22
CA ASP A 12 20.30 15.05 -1.42
C ASP A 12 19.02 15.84 -1.12
N ARG A 13 18.63 16.74 -2.03
CA ARG A 13 17.50 17.65 -1.83
C ARG A 13 16.20 16.93 -1.46
N GLU A 14 15.84 15.87 -2.18
CA GLU A 14 14.57 15.17 -1.96
C GLU A 14 14.61 14.43 -0.62
N THR A 15 15.73 13.76 -0.31
CA THR A 15 15.91 13.08 0.98
C THR A 15 15.85 14.08 2.14
N GLY A 16 16.47 15.26 2.00
CA GLY A 16 16.38 16.33 2.99
C GLY A 16 14.94 16.84 3.17
N GLU A 17 14.21 17.08 2.08
CA GLU A 17 12.80 17.46 2.11
C GLU A 17 11.93 16.41 2.82
N ASN A 18 12.14 15.12 2.54
CA ASN A 18 11.40 14.04 3.22
C ASN A 18 11.73 13.96 4.72
N ILE A 19 13.00 14.12 5.10
CA ILE A 19 13.42 14.21 6.52
C ILE A 19 12.71 15.37 7.21
N ALA A 20 12.74 16.56 6.61
CA ALA A 20 12.07 17.74 7.14
C ALA A 20 10.56 17.52 7.34
N ARG A 21 9.88 16.99 6.32
CA ARG A 21 8.44 16.71 6.37
C ARG A 21 8.07 15.69 7.44
N SER A 22 8.87 14.63 7.59
CA SER A 22 8.67 13.63 8.65
C SER A 22 8.76 14.25 10.05
N LEU A 23 9.54 15.33 10.22
CA LEU A 23 9.73 16.05 11.47
C LEU A 23 8.83 17.29 11.63
N TRP A 24 7.86 17.46 10.74
CA TRP A 24 6.95 18.61 10.67
C TRP A 24 7.68 19.93 10.50
N MET A 25 8.63 19.95 9.56
CA MET A 25 9.39 21.12 9.15
C MET A 25 9.10 21.41 7.68
N HIS A 26 8.98 22.69 7.33
CA HIS A 26 8.79 23.12 5.94
C HIS A 26 10.05 22.94 5.09
N GLU A 27 11.22 23.15 5.70
CA GLU A 27 12.50 23.11 5.02
C GLU A 27 13.52 22.31 5.83
N TYR A 28 14.45 21.65 5.12
CA TYR A 28 15.53 20.91 5.74
C TYR A 28 16.56 21.87 6.34
N THR A 29 16.60 21.92 7.68
CA THR A 29 17.57 22.71 8.45
C THR A 29 18.39 21.78 9.34
N PRO A 30 19.60 21.35 8.92
CA PRO A 30 20.44 20.40 9.68
C PRO A 30 20.65 20.80 11.14
N GLU A 31 20.77 22.10 11.41
CA GLU A 31 21.03 22.65 12.73
C GLU A 31 19.86 22.45 13.70
N ALA A 32 18.64 22.37 13.17
CA ALA A 32 17.41 22.14 13.93
C ALA A 32 17.17 20.66 14.27
N LEU A 33 17.94 19.75 13.67
CA LEU A 33 17.84 18.31 13.94
C LEU A 33 18.51 17.94 15.27
N PRO A 34 17.96 16.98 16.02
CA PRO A 34 18.65 16.42 17.18
C PRO A 34 20.06 15.92 16.79
N PRO A 35 21.10 16.14 17.64
CA PRO A 35 22.48 15.77 17.30
C PRO A 35 22.65 14.30 16.90
N GLU A 36 21.94 13.39 17.56
CA GLU A 36 21.94 11.95 17.29
C GLU A 36 21.34 11.60 15.91
N ILE A 37 20.26 12.28 15.52
CA ILE A 37 19.65 12.11 14.20
C ILE A 37 20.56 12.66 13.11
N ARG A 38 21.18 13.82 13.35
CA ARG A 38 22.16 14.43 12.44
C ARG A 38 23.38 13.53 12.23
N ALA A 39 23.87 12.90 13.31
CA ALA A 39 24.95 11.94 13.25
C ALA A 39 24.57 10.72 12.42
N ARG A 40 23.36 10.16 12.62
CA ARG A 40 22.85 9.04 11.81
C ARG A 40 22.70 9.40 10.33
N ILE A 41 22.10 10.54 10.01
CA ILE A 41 21.95 11.02 8.62
C ILE A 41 23.31 11.18 7.93
N SER A 42 24.36 11.54 8.68
CA SER A 42 25.72 11.69 8.17
C SER A 42 26.53 10.38 8.14
N ASP A 43 25.96 9.27 8.63
CA ASP A 43 26.59 7.96 8.64
C ASP A 43 26.72 7.40 7.22
N GLN A 44 27.77 6.62 6.96
CA GLN A 44 28.05 6.02 5.66
C GLN A 44 26.89 5.14 5.15
N LYS A 45 26.09 4.55 6.05
CA LYS A 45 24.89 3.80 5.69
C LYS A 45 23.83 4.63 4.95
N ASN A 46 23.88 5.95 5.04
CA ASN A 46 22.95 6.86 4.34
C ASN A 46 23.53 7.42 3.03
N PHE A 47 24.75 7.06 2.65
CA PHE A 47 25.34 7.53 1.39
C PHE A 47 24.66 6.86 0.20
N GLY A 48 24.60 7.58 -0.93
CA GLY A 48 23.99 7.06 -2.15
C GLY A 48 24.67 5.78 -2.65
N SER A 49 25.99 5.72 -2.50
CA SER A 49 26.81 4.53 -2.80
C SER A 49 26.42 3.32 -1.93
N ALA A 50 26.13 3.51 -0.64
CA ALA A 50 25.72 2.43 0.24
C ALA A 50 24.35 1.85 -0.14
N PHE A 51 23.39 2.69 -0.56
CA PHE A 51 22.13 2.19 -1.12
C PHE A 51 22.33 1.47 -2.46
N GLY A 52 23.19 2.00 -3.34
CA GLY A 52 23.55 1.35 -4.59
C GLY A 52 24.19 -0.03 -4.39
N GLU A 53 25.13 -0.15 -3.44
CA GLU A 53 25.78 -1.41 -3.06
C GLU A 53 24.76 -2.47 -2.59
N ARG A 54 23.80 -2.09 -1.73
CA ARG A 54 22.72 -2.98 -1.28
C ARG A 54 21.91 -3.50 -2.47
N ILE A 55 21.46 -2.60 -3.34
CA ILE A 55 20.65 -2.97 -4.51
C ILE A 55 21.45 -3.83 -5.50
N ARG A 56 22.73 -3.53 -5.74
CA ARG A 56 23.60 -4.38 -6.57
C ARG A 56 23.84 -5.75 -5.98
N ALA A 57 24.01 -5.86 -4.66
CA ALA A 57 24.12 -7.15 -3.97
C ALA A 57 22.85 -7.97 -4.19
N ARG A 58 21.68 -7.35 -4.04
CA ARG A 58 20.39 -8.01 -4.30
C ARG A 58 20.24 -8.46 -5.75
N ILE A 59 20.57 -7.60 -6.72
CA ILE A 59 20.52 -7.95 -8.15
C ILE A 59 21.49 -9.10 -8.47
N THR A 60 22.67 -9.11 -7.85
CA THR A 60 23.66 -10.18 -8.04
C THR A 60 23.13 -11.51 -7.51
N ASP A 61 22.57 -11.54 -6.30
CA ASP A 61 21.93 -12.74 -5.76
C ASP A 61 20.83 -13.28 -6.71
N LEU A 62 19.95 -12.41 -7.22
CA LEU A 62 18.87 -12.80 -8.14
C LEU A 62 19.41 -13.38 -9.45
N ARG A 63 20.45 -12.76 -10.03
CA ARG A 63 21.08 -13.23 -11.27
C ARG A 63 21.81 -14.56 -11.10
N ASP A 64 22.48 -14.75 -9.97
CA ASP A 64 23.39 -15.89 -9.76
C ASP A 64 22.63 -17.17 -9.39
N ALA A 65 21.35 -17.08 -9.04
CA ALA A 65 20.48 -18.20 -8.67
C ALA A 65 19.08 -18.11 -9.31
N PRO A 66 18.97 -18.23 -10.64
CA PRO A 66 17.68 -18.17 -11.33
C PRO A 66 16.80 -19.38 -10.97
N GLU A 67 15.51 -19.13 -10.73
CA GLU A 67 14.54 -20.18 -10.42
C GLU A 67 13.85 -20.70 -11.69
N SER A 68 13.63 -22.02 -11.77
CA SER A 68 12.91 -22.64 -12.89
C SER A 68 11.50 -22.09 -13.05
N PHE A 69 11.03 -21.98 -14.29
CA PHE A 69 9.69 -21.49 -14.65
C PHE A 69 9.39 -20.03 -14.28
N ASN A 70 10.39 -19.25 -13.87
CA ASN A 70 10.30 -17.78 -13.94
C ASN A 70 10.64 -17.30 -15.35
N PRO A 71 10.12 -16.13 -15.77
CA PRO A 71 10.57 -15.46 -16.98
C PRO A 71 12.07 -15.14 -16.92
N ASP A 72 12.69 -15.01 -18.09
CA ASP A 72 14.08 -14.56 -18.18
C ASP A 72 14.19 -13.06 -17.85
N TYR A 73 14.83 -12.76 -16.73
CA TYR A 73 15.10 -11.40 -16.26
C TYR A 73 16.54 -10.94 -16.52
N THR A 74 17.33 -11.66 -17.32
CA THR A 74 18.76 -11.36 -17.55
C THR A 74 18.97 -9.93 -18.05
N LYS A 75 18.25 -9.49 -19.10
CA LYS A 75 18.37 -8.11 -19.62
C LYS A 75 17.90 -7.09 -18.59
N ARG A 76 16.81 -7.39 -17.87
CA ARG A 76 16.26 -6.53 -16.81
C ARG A 76 17.28 -6.29 -15.70
N TYR A 77 17.87 -7.35 -15.17
CA TYR A 77 18.88 -7.26 -14.11
C TYR A 77 20.18 -6.62 -14.58
N ALA A 78 20.58 -6.82 -15.83
CA ALA A 78 21.73 -6.10 -16.41
C ALA A 78 21.49 -4.58 -16.43
N GLU A 79 20.31 -4.12 -16.85
CA GLU A 79 19.99 -2.69 -16.83
C GLU A 79 19.86 -2.15 -15.41
N LEU A 80 19.17 -2.84 -14.50
CA LEU A 80 19.09 -2.41 -13.10
C LEU A 80 20.49 -2.25 -12.49
N PHE A 81 21.38 -3.23 -12.71
CA PHE A 81 22.75 -3.17 -12.19
C PHE A 81 23.53 -1.96 -12.72
N ARG A 82 23.32 -1.60 -13.99
CA ARG A 82 23.93 -0.44 -14.65
C ARG A 82 23.55 0.88 -13.97
N TYR A 83 22.30 1.02 -13.53
CA TYR A 83 21.79 2.23 -12.89
C TYR A 83 21.88 2.22 -11.36
N ALA A 84 22.16 1.07 -10.73
CA ALA A 84 22.31 0.94 -9.27
C ALA A 84 23.66 1.43 -8.72
N GLY A 85 24.17 2.58 -9.21
CA GLY A 85 25.45 3.16 -8.81
C GLY A 85 25.36 3.89 -7.47
N ASP A 86 24.98 5.16 -7.52
CA ASP A 86 24.61 5.94 -6.35
C ASP A 86 23.10 6.14 -6.39
N LEU A 87 22.40 5.70 -5.34
CA LEU A 87 20.94 5.75 -5.26
C LEU A 87 20.50 6.53 -4.02
N THR A 88 19.55 7.44 -4.17
CA THR A 88 18.81 7.94 -3.01
C THR A 88 18.01 6.79 -2.37
N PRO A 89 17.58 6.90 -1.11
CA PRO A 89 16.70 5.89 -0.51
C PRO A 89 15.41 5.68 -1.31
N HIS A 90 14.86 6.76 -1.87
CA HIS A 90 13.66 6.69 -2.71
C HIS A 90 13.94 5.97 -4.05
N GLN A 91 15.07 6.26 -4.70
CA GLN A 91 15.48 5.54 -5.92
C GLN A 91 15.71 4.06 -5.66
N ALA A 92 16.35 3.70 -4.54
CA ALA A 92 16.57 2.30 -4.15
C ALA A 92 15.25 1.56 -3.90
N TYR A 93 14.27 2.24 -3.28
CA TYR A 93 12.92 1.70 -3.09
C TYR A 93 12.18 1.53 -4.43
N ALA A 94 12.14 2.56 -5.27
CA ALA A 94 11.51 2.50 -6.59
C ALA A 94 12.15 1.38 -7.44
N MET A 95 13.48 1.29 -7.47
CA MET A 95 14.21 0.25 -8.21
C MET A 95 13.86 -1.17 -7.74
N SER A 96 13.67 -1.39 -6.43
CA SER A 96 13.23 -2.69 -5.89
C SER A 96 11.86 -3.12 -6.43
N ASN A 97 11.00 -2.17 -6.80
CA ASN A 97 9.70 -2.43 -7.43
C ASN A 97 9.78 -2.77 -8.92
N LEU A 98 10.98 -2.70 -9.52
CA LEU A 98 11.24 -3.10 -10.91
C LEU A 98 11.86 -4.50 -11.03
N PHE A 99 12.08 -5.21 -9.92
CA PHE A 99 12.63 -6.57 -9.94
C PHE A 99 11.66 -7.59 -10.57
N GLY A 100 12.17 -8.78 -10.89
CA GLY A 100 11.38 -9.90 -11.39
C GLY A 100 10.56 -10.59 -10.30
N MET A 101 9.78 -11.59 -10.68
CA MET A 101 8.94 -12.35 -9.74
C MET A 101 9.75 -13.22 -8.76
N ASP A 102 11.00 -13.51 -9.07
CA ASP A 102 12.00 -14.09 -8.17
C ASP A 102 12.40 -13.17 -7.00
N SER A 103 12.03 -11.89 -7.03
CA SER A 103 12.35 -10.90 -5.97
C SER A 103 11.79 -11.21 -4.59
N ALA A 104 10.81 -12.12 -4.48
CA ALA A 104 10.32 -12.62 -3.19
C ALA A 104 11.33 -13.53 -2.46
N ARG A 105 12.37 -14.04 -3.16
CA ARG A 105 13.31 -15.03 -2.62
C ARG A 105 14.10 -14.50 -1.42
N GLY A 106 14.11 -15.24 -0.32
CA GLY A 106 14.92 -14.96 0.87
C GLY A 106 14.24 -14.08 1.93
N TYR A 107 13.10 -13.47 1.62
CA TYR A 107 12.26 -12.84 2.64
C TYR A 107 11.50 -13.90 3.44
N GLN A 108 10.93 -13.51 4.59
CA GLN A 108 10.07 -14.40 5.36
C GLN A 108 8.91 -14.91 4.48
N GLU A 109 8.79 -16.23 4.41
CA GLU A 109 7.73 -16.91 3.66
C GLU A 109 6.42 -16.90 4.45
N LEU A 110 5.31 -16.84 3.71
CA LEU A 110 3.98 -16.97 4.30
C LEU A 110 3.76 -18.38 4.84
N PRO A 111 3.23 -18.52 6.07
CA PRO A 111 2.94 -19.83 6.62
C PRO A 111 1.70 -20.44 5.96
N THR A 112 1.54 -21.76 6.05
CA THR A 112 0.34 -22.48 5.58
C THR A 112 -0.81 -22.44 6.60
N ASP A 113 -0.52 -21.97 7.81
CA ASP A 113 -1.47 -21.76 8.90
C ASP A 113 -1.00 -20.58 9.77
N LYS A 114 -1.92 -19.75 10.26
CA LYS A 114 -1.62 -18.59 11.09
C LYS A 114 -2.69 -18.46 12.17
N LYS A 115 -2.24 -18.51 13.43
CA LYS A 115 -3.01 -18.05 14.57
C LYS A 115 -2.57 -16.63 14.93
N PHE A 116 -3.48 -15.67 14.82
CA PHE A 116 -3.22 -14.30 15.25
C PHE A 116 -3.25 -14.17 16.77
N THR A 117 -2.31 -13.40 17.31
CA THR A 117 -2.14 -13.09 18.73
C THR A 117 -1.89 -11.60 18.91
N PHE A 118 -2.79 -10.92 19.60
CA PHE A 118 -2.70 -9.48 19.83
C PHE A 118 -2.19 -9.19 21.26
N PRO A 119 -1.31 -8.18 21.46
CA PRO A 119 -0.88 -7.18 20.47
C PRO A 119 0.38 -7.55 19.65
N GLU A 120 0.87 -8.80 19.71
CA GLU A 120 2.11 -9.18 19.01
C GLU A 120 1.98 -9.07 17.48
N ASP A 121 0.82 -9.41 16.93
CA ASP A 121 0.54 -9.27 15.50
C ASP A 121 0.11 -7.84 15.10
N ASP A 122 0.00 -6.89 16.04
CA ASP A 122 -0.19 -5.47 15.70
C ASP A 122 1.14 -4.80 15.27
N ARG A 123 2.28 -5.46 15.49
CA ARG A 123 3.62 -4.93 15.24
C ARG A 123 3.94 -4.85 13.74
N PRO A 124 4.76 -3.89 13.29
CA PRO A 124 5.33 -3.94 11.95
C PRO A 124 6.29 -5.13 11.81
N GLN A 125 5.97 -6.07 10.90
CA GLN A 125 6.69 -7.34 10.73
C GLN A 125 7.87 -7.20 9.76
N PHE A 126 8.98 -6.65 10.25
CA PHE A 126 10.15 -6.23 9.46
C PHE A 126 10.86 -7.36 8.67
N GLU A 127 10.62 -8.62 9.02
CA GLU A 127 11.17 -9.80 8.36
C GLU A 127 10.50 -10.13 7.01
N TYR A 128 9.25 -9.69 6.81
CA TYR A 128 8.54 -9.83 5.54
C TYR A 128 8.99 -8.76 4.53
N GLN A 129 8.65 -8.92 3.26
CA GLN A 129 9.06 -7.98 2.22
C GLN A 129 8.34 -6.62 2.32
N VAL A 130 7.04 -6.65 2.62
CA VAL A 130 6.17 -5.45 2.61
C VAL A 130 5.11 -5.53 3.70
N GLY A 131 4.61 -4.38 4.15
CA GLY A 131 3.44 -4.32 5.02
C GLY A 131 2.98 -2.90 5.29
N TRP A 132 1.82 -2.74 5.89
CA TRP A 132 1.26 -1.42 6.15
C TRP A 132 0.30 -1.41 7.34
N HIS A 133 0.23 -0.23 7.96
CA HIS A 133 -0.83 0.17 8.89
C HIS A 133 -1.65 1.25 8.19
N PHE A 134 -2.91 0.97 7.91
CA PHE A 134 -3.77 1.86 7.11
C PHE A 134 -5.03 2.23 7.88
N PHE A 135 -5.22 3.54 8.08
CA PHE A 135 -6.36 4.10 8.78
C PHE A 135 -7.14 4.99 7.83
N VAL A 136 -8.43 4.72 7.72
CA VAL A 136 -9.37 5.56 6.97
C VAL A 136 -10.56 5.90 7.85
N GLY A 137 -11.12 7.08 7.72
CA GLY A 137 -12.25 7.47 8.55
C GLY A 137 -13.11 8.60 7.98
N ASN A 138 -14.34 8.63 8.47
CA ASN A 138 -15.31 9.70 8.23
C ASN A 138 -15.60 10.38 9.57
N VAL A 139 -15.28 11.67 9.66
CA VAL A 139 -15.40 12.45 10.89
C VAL A 139 -16.22 13.71 10.69
N PHE A 140 -16.85 14.17 11.77
CA PHE A 140 -17.69 15.34 11.76
C PHE A 140 -17.22 16.32 12.83
N ASP A 141 -17.09 17.59 12.48
CA ASP A 141 -16.75 18.64 13.45
C ASP A 141 -17.97 19.06 14.28
N THR A 142 -17.75 19.94 15.27
CA THR A 142 -18.83 20.49 16.12
C THR A 142 -19.86 21.35 15.40
N LYS A 143 -19.59 21.74 14.14
CA LYS A 143 -20.53 22.45 13.26
C LYS A 143 -21.27 21.50 12.31
N GLY A 144 -20.98 20.20 12.36
CA GLY A 144 -21.54 19.18 11.47
C GLY A 144 -20.91 19.12 10.08
N ARG A 145 -19.75 19.75 9.87
CA ARG A 145 -18.97 19.62 8.63
C ARG A 145 -18.32 18.24 8.57
N GLU A 146 -18.40 17.60 7.41
CA GLU A 146 -17.88 16.26 7.18
C GLU A 146 -16.48 16.28 6.57
N TYR A 147 -15.62 15.39 7.06
CA TYR A 147 -14.28 15.18 6.57
C TYR A 147 -13.96 13.68 6.41
N GLY A 148 -13.29 13.34 5.33
CA GLY A 148 -12.57 12.08 5.18
C GLY A 148 -11.14 12.22 5.67
N VAL A 149 -10.59 11.21 6.34
CA VAL A 149 -9.20 11.16 6.79
C VAL A 149 -8.57 9.86 6.31
N GLN A 150 -7.36 9.94 5.77
CA GLN A 150 -6.53 8.79 5.37
C GLN A 150 -5.15 8.95 6.01
N LEU A 151 -4.64 7.90 6.66
CA LEU A 151 -3.28 7.82 7.17
C LEU A 151 -2.72 6.41 6.92
N MET A 152 -1.61 6.31 6.20
CA MET A 152 -0.93 5.03 5.96
C MET A 152 0.55 5.10 6.32
N PHE A 153 1.03 4.06 6.99
CA PHE A 153 2.45 3.77 7.18
C PHE A 153 2.76 2.54 6.34
N TRP A 154 3.28 2.75 5.15
CA TRP A 154 3.65 1.66 4.24
C TRP A 154 5.15 1.40 4.30
N ARG A 155 5.54 0.15 4.56
CA ARG A 155 6.94 -0.23 4.76
C ARG A 155 7.39 -1.29 3.78
N TYR A 156 8.66 -1.21 3.39
CA TYR A 156 9.33 -2.15 2.49
C TYR A 156 10.73 -2.48 2.99
N SER A 157 11.07 -3.76 3.05
CA SER A 157 12.42 -4.25 3.35
C SER A 157 13.27 -4.23 2.08
N LEU A 158 14.38 -3.47 2.05
CA LEU A 158 15.22 -3.37 0.84
C LEU A 158 15.94 -4.68 0.50
N LEU A 159 16.38 -5.41 1.53
CA LEU A 159 17.08 -6.69 1.40
C LEU A 159 16.36 -7.80 2.15
N PRO A 160 16.49 -9.06 1.71
CA PRO A 160 16.18 -10.23 2.53
C PRO A 160 16.86 -10.14 3.91
N PRO A 161 16.23 -10.62 5.01
CA PRO A 161 16.74 -10.44 6.37
C PRO A 161 18.20 -10.89 6.58
N GLU A 162 18.59 -12.07 6.07
CA GLU A 162 19.97 -12.54 6.22
C GLU A 162 20.98 -11.65 5.45
N MET A 163 20.61 -11.18 4.26
CA MET A 163 21.46 -10.28 3.46
C MET A 163 21.57 -8.89 4.12
N ALA A 164 20.49 -8.40 4.74
CA ALA A 164 20.50 -7.16 5.50
C ALA A 164 21.46 -7.24 6.70
N LYS A 165 21.44 -8.36 7.42
CA LYS A 165 22.35 -8.63 8.54
C LYS A 165 23.81 -8.71 8.09
N GLU A 166 24.09 -9.38 6.97
CA GLU A 166 25.44 -9.42 6.37
C GLU A 166 25.93 -8.03 5.96
N ALA A 167 25.02 -7.15 5.51
CA ALA A 167 25.29 -5.75 5.21
C ALA A 167 25.39 -4.86 6.47
N GLY A 168 25.29 -5.42 7.68
CA GLY A 168 25.41 -4.69 8.95
C GLY A 168 24.21 -3.80 9.29
N LEU A 169 23.03 -4.10 8.74
CA LEU A 169 21.77 -3.41 9.02
C LEU A 169 21.01 -4.13 10.14
N THR A 170 20.38 -3.36 11.02
CA THR A 170 19.30 -3.87 11.88
C THR A 170 18.01 -4.06 11.09
N ASP A 171 17.03 -4.79 11.65
CA ASP A 171 15.72 -4.99 11.02
C ASP A 171 15.04 -3.67 10.64
N ILE A 172 15.13 -2.66 11.51
CA ILE A 172 14.61 -1.30 11.26
C ILE A 172 15.44 -0.58 10.19
N GLU A 173 16.79 -0.64 10.26
CA GLU A 173 17.66 0.02 9.28
C GLU A 173 17.46 -0.51 7.86
N ASN A 174 17.00 -1.76 7.70
CA ASN A 174 16.67 -2.35 6.41
C ASN A 174 15.35 -1.84 5.80
N GLN A 175 14.54 -1.09 6.55
CA GLN A 175 13.25 -0.60 6.08
C GLN A 175 13.37 0.74 5.33
N ILE A 176 12.57 0.87 4.28
CA ILE A 176 12.05 2.15 3.80
C ILE A 176 10.59 2.24 4.22
N VAL A 177 10.18 3.35 4.81
CA VAL A 177 8.77 3.63 5.13
C VAL A 177 8.34 4.87 4.37
N GLU A 178 7.23 4.76 3.65
CA GLU A 178 6.52 5.90 3.11
C GLU A 178 5.27 6.20 3.95
N ILE A 179 5.03 7.48 4.20
CA ILE A 179 3.83 7.95 4.89
C ILE A 179 2.91 8.58 3.85
N HIS A 180 1.63 8.23 3.94
CA HIS A 180 0.54 8.86 3.20
C HIS A 180 -0.40 9.52 4.19
N PHE A 181 -0.82 10.75 3.89
CA PHE A 181 -1.77 11.48 4.72
C PHE A 181 -2.62 12.39 3.85
N ALA A 182 -3.93 12.26 3.97
CA ALA A 182 -4.89 13.05 3.24
C ALA A 182 -6.12 13.37 4.09
N VAL A 183 -6.74 14.52 3.78
CA VAL A 183 -7.99 14.99 4.38
C VAL A 183 -8.91 15.47 3.26
N SER A 184 -10.11 14.92 3.18
CA SER A 184 -11.14 15.34 2.23
C SER A 184 -12.19 16.17 2.92
N ALA A 185 -12.27 17.48 2.66
CA ALA A 185 -13.38 18.31 3.12
C ALA A 185 -14.58 18.14 2.18
N ALA A 186 -15.71 17.64 2.70
CA ALA A 186 -16.86 17.28 1.88
C ALA A 186 -17.39 18.48 1.07
N GLY A 187 -17.63 18.28 -0.22
CA GLY A 187 -18.06 19.30 -1.18
C GLY A 187 -16.99 20.31 -1.57
N GLU A 188 -15.81 20.24 -0.97
CA GLU A 188 -14.73 21.22 -1.15
C GLU A 188 -13.51 20.59 -1.84
N ARG A 189 -12.48 20.22 -1.06
CA ARG A 189 -11.15 19.85 -1.55
C ARG A 189 -10.67 18.58 -0.88
N HIS A 190 -10.06 17.71 -1.68
CA HIS A 190 -9.18 16.66 -1.21
C HIS A 190 -7.77 17.24 -1.04
N TYR A 191 -7.34 17.39 0.21
CA TYR A 191 -5.99 17.76 0.61
C TYR A 191 -5.16 16.49 0.79
N ARG A 192 -3.94 16.47 0.28
CA ARG A 192 -3.03 15.32 0.45
C ARG A 192 -1.60 15.81 0.52
N MET A 193 -0.76 15.11 1.27
CA MET A 193 0.68 15.28 1.11
C MET A 193 1.22 14.31 0.05
N ARG A 194 2.28 14.74 -0.65
CA ARG A 194 3.17 13.82 -1.37
C ARG A 194 3.64 12.70 -0.43
N PRO A 195 3.82 11.45 -0.91
CA PRO A 195 4.46 10.40 -0.12
C PRO A 195 5.78 10.87 0.50
N VAL A 196 5.91 10.72 1.81
CA VAL A 196 7.13 11.08 2.55
C VAL A 196 7.93 9.81 2.79
N VAL A 197 9.05 9.66 2.09
CA VAL A 197 9.90 8.45 2.13
C VAL A 197 11.03 8.62 3.13
N VAL A 198 11.11 7.73 4.13
CA VAL A 198 12.11 7.75 5.20
C VAL A 198 12.83 6.40 5.25
N ALA A 199 14.17 6.43 5.26
CA ALA A 199 14.98 5.25 5.44
C ALA A 199 15.25 4.97 6.93
N GLY A 200 15.23 3.69 7.33
CA GLY A 200 15.50 3.30 8.71
C GLY A 200 16.90 3.67 9.20
N THR A 201 17.87 3.74 8.30
CA THR A 201 19.25 4.20 8.56
C THR A 201 19.31 5.65 9.06
N THR A 202 18.26 6.46 8.86
CA THR A 202 18.20 7.84 9.39
C THR A 202 17.95 7.89 10.91
N GLY A 203 17.43 6.81 11.50
CA GLY A 203 16.97 6.78 12.90
C GLY A 203 15.62 7.45 13.15
N LEU A 204 14.89 7.80 12.09
CA LEU A 204 13.57 8.43 12.20
C LEU A 204 12.42 7.41 12.27
N ILE A 205 12.70 6.12 12.09
CA ILE A 205 11.71 5.05 12.26
C ILE A 205 11.92 4.43 13.64
N ASN A 206 10.90 4.47 14.49
CA ASN A 206 10.97 3.88 15.82
C ASN A 206 9.74 3.02 16.11
N PHE A 207 9.98 1.89 16.78
CA PHE A 207 8.94 0.97 17.22
C PHE A 207 9.20 0.52 18.67
N SER A 208 8.17 0.53 19.52
CA SER A 208 8.19 -0.01 20.88
C SER A 208 6.86 -0.69 21.24
N THR A 209 6.87 -1.66 22.15
CA THR A 209 5.66 -2.37 22.63
C THR A 209 5.17 -1.97 24.02
N GLY A 210 5.90 -1.15 24.77
CA GLY A 210 5.53 -0.77 26.14
C GLY A 210 5.62 0.74 26.43
N PRO A 211 4.60 1.55 26.06
CA PRO A 211 3.39 1.18 25.30
C PRO A 211 3.68 0.96 23.81
N TYR A 212 2.72 0.38 23.07
CA TYR A 212 2.79 0.31 21.60
C TYR A 212 2.98 1.72 21.04
N THR A 213 4.09 1.95 20.34
CA THR A 213 4.36 3.20 19.62
C THR A 213 5.07 2.85 18.32
N TYR A 214 4.48 3.23 17.20
CA TYR A 214 5.13 3.19 15.89
C TYR A 214 5.20 4.61 15.34
N SER A 215 6.40 5.07 14.99
CA SER A 215 6.60 6.44 14.53
C SER A 215 7.58 6.51 13.37
N VAL A 216 7.31 7.48 12.49
CA VAL A 216 8.19 7.91 11.40
C VAL A 216 8.33 9.42 11.49
N GLY A 217 9.46 9.86 12.04
CA GLY A 217 9.63 11.22 12.53
C GLY A 217 8.62 11.51 13.63
N LYS A 218 7.73 12.48 13.40
CA LYS A 218 6.64 12.89 14.30
C LYS A 218 5.28 12.30 13.94
N GLN A 219 5.17 11.64 12.78
CA GLN A 219 3.99 10.85 12.42
C GLN A 219 3.94 9.66 13.39
N THR A 220 2.86 9.51 14.16
CA THR A 220 2.84 8.55 15.29
C THR A 220 1.53 7.79 15.41
N LEU A 221 1.64 6.49 15.61
CA LEU A 221 0.60 5.59 16.15
C LEU A 221 0.99 5.26 17.59
N GLN A 222 0.26 5.76 18.58
CA GLN A 222 0.60 5.54 20.00
C GLN A 222 -0.60 4.99 20.77
N SER A 223 -0.44 3.78 21.32
CA SER A 223 -1.46 3.22 22.21
C SER A 223 -1.52 4.01 23.51
N GLN A 224 -2.75 4.26 23.97
CA GLN A 224 -3.06 4.77 25.29
C GLN A 224 -3.23 3.64 26.32
N SER A 225 -3.02 2.39 25.90
CA SER A 225 -2.99 1.20 26.74
C SER A 225 -1.57 0.65 26.85
N LYS A 226 -1.29 -0.06 27.95
CA LYS A 226 0.00 -0.70 28.18
C LYS A 226 0.15 -2.02 27.41
N ASP A 227 -0.93 -2.79 27.35
CA ASP A 227 -0.92 -4.19 26.92
C ASP A 227 -1.85 -4.47 25.72
N ALA A 228 -2.33 -3.43 25.02
CA ALA A 228 -3.19 -3.52 23.85
C ALA A 228 -2.91 -2.38 22.86
N LEU A 229 -3.32 -2.52 21.59
CA LEU A 229 -3.17 -1.46 20.58
C LEU A 229 -4.13 -0.28 20.82
N PHE A 230 -5.38 -0.56 21.23
CA PHE A 230 -6.41 0.46 21.44
C PHE A 230 -6.65 0.76 22.94
N PRO A 231 -7.08 1.99 23.31
CA PRO A 231 -7.30 3.15 22.46
C PRO A 231 -6.02 3.65 21.79
N LEU A 232 -6.12 4.11 20.55
CA LEU A 232 -4.97 4.49 19.73
C LEU A 232 -5.02 5.98 19.42
N ARG A 233 -3.93 6.70 19.69
CA ARG A 233 -3.74 8.08 19.26
C ARG A 233 -2.98 8.11 17.94
N LEU A 234 -3.58 8.75 16.94
CA LEU A 234 -3.04 9.00 15.63
C LEU A 234 -2.59 10.46 15.55
N GLN A 235 -1.33 10.70 15.20
CA GLN A 235 -0.81 12.05 14.95
C GLN A 235 -0.16 12.11 13.58
N ALA A 236 -0.60 13.06 12.77
CA ALA A 236 -0.02 13.30 11.46
C ALA A 236 -0.07 14.76 11.06
N TRP A 237 0.88 15.19 10.23
CA TRP A 237 0.90 16.52 9.60
C TRP A 237 1.48 16.39 8.20
N GLY A 238 0.99 17.21 7.28
CA GLY A 238 1.47 17.22 5.91
C GLY A 238 1.16 18.53 5.21
N ILE A 239 1.82 18.75 4.08
CA ILE A 239 1.60 19.90 3.23
C ILE A 239 1.04 19.42 1.90
N ASP A 240 -0.16 19.88 1.57
CA ASP A 240 -0.70 19.82 0.23
C ASP A 240 -0.08 20.94 -0.61
N ASN A 241 0.87 20.57 -1.45
CA ASN A 241 1.55 21.45 -2.40
C ASN A 241 0.91 21.41 -3.79
N HIS A 242 -0.21 20.70 -3.93
CA HIS A 242 -0.95 20.62 -5.17
C HIS A 242 -1.99 21.75 -5.22
N LYS A 243 -2.11 22.40 -6.38
CA LYS A 243 -2.84 23.66 -6.64
C LYS A 243 -2.07 24.91 -6.20
N ASP A 244 -2.43 26.06 -6.77
CA ASP A 244 -1.78 27.36 -6.56
C ASP A 244 -1.81 27.86 -5.09
N VAL A 245 -2.47 27.12 -4.20
CA VAL A 245 -2.59 27.43 -2.76
C VAL A 245 -2.11 26.23 -1.96
N LEU A 246 -0.91 26.38 -1.39
CA LEU A 246 -0.35 25.50 -0.38
C LEU A 246 -1.31 25.46 0.81
N ALA A 247 -1.59 24.26 1.32
CA ALA A 247 -2.40 24.08 2.51
C ALA A 247 -1.73 23.08 3.45
N GLU A 248 -1.64 23.44 4.72
CA GLU A 248 -1.23 22.51 5.77
C GLU A 248 -2.43 21.72 6.28
N ILE A 249 -2.22 20.45 6.56
CA ILE A 249 -3.19 19.59 7.20
C ILE A 249 -2.54 18.88 8.39
N SER A 250 -3.28 18.67 9.47
CA SER A 250 -2.84 17.80 10.56
C SER A 250 -3.98 17.16 11.30
N ILE A 251 -3.73 15.98 11.87
CA ILE A 251 -4.66 15.32 12.79
C ILE A 251 -3.96 15.02 14.11
N ASP A 252 -4.76 15.04 15.17
CA ASP A 252 -4.43 14.41 16.43
C ASP A 252 -5.72 13.86 17.01
N ILE A 253 -5.96 12.59 16.71
CA ILE A 253 -7.23 11.89 16.89
C ILE A 253 -6.98 10.69 17.78
N THR A 254 -7.82 10.51 18.80
CA THR A 254 -7.84 9.27 19.60
C THR A 254 -9.05 8.43 19.17
N ILE A 255 -8.80 7.17 18.81
CA ILE A 255 -9.84 6.22 18.39
C ILE A 255 -9.93 5.04 19.35
N ASN A 256 -11.16 4.60 19.61
CA ASN A 256 -11.48 3.53 20.55
C ASN A 256 -12.06 2.33 19.81
N GLN A 257 -11.55 1.14 20.13
CA GLN A 257 -12.06 -0.10 19.56
C GLN A 257 -13.44 -0.43 20.13
N THR A 258 -14.40 -0.72 19.25
CA THR A 258 -15.75 -1.17 19.63
C THR A 258 -16.05 -2.60 19.26
N LYS A 259 -15.33 -3.14 18.27
CA LYS A 259 -15.49 -4.50 17.74
C LYS A 259 -14.15 -5.23 17.71
N GLY A 260 -14.23 -6.56 17.68
CA GLY A 260 -13.05 -7.41 17.58
C GLY A 260 -12.34 -7.28 16.23
N TYR A 261 -11.24 -8.03 16.11
CA TYR A 261 -10.48 -8.14 14.88
C TYR A 261 -11.24 -9.00 13.85
N VAL A 262 -11.23 -8.57 12.60
CA VAL A 262 -11.80 -9.28 11.45
C VAL A 262 -10.64 -9.86 10.64
N LEU A 263 -10.47 -11.17 10.66
CA LEU A 263 -9.43 -11.84 9.87
C LEU A 263 -9.92 -11.96 8.42
N ASN A 264 -9.25 -11.28 7.49
CA ASN A 264 -9.64 -11.20 6.08
C ASN A 264 -9.22 -12.44 5.29
N GLY A 265 -9.83 -12.66 4.13
CA GLY A 265 -9.55 -13.84 3.33
C GLY A 265 -9.89 -15.14 4.08
N ASP A 266 -8.95 -16.08 4.11
CA ASP A 266 -9.11 -17.36 4.78
C ASP A 266 -8.37 -17.34 6.11
N GLU A 267 -9.07 -16.96 7.19
CA GLU A 267 -8.51 -16.81 8.55
C GLU A 267 -7.30 -15.86 8.61
N GLY A 268 -7.29 -14.83 7.77
CA GLY A 268 -6.23 -13.84 7.69
C GLY A 268 -5.19 -14.11 6.61
N LEU A 269 -5.30 -15.19 5.82
CA LEU A 269 -4.38 -15.51 4.72
C LEU A 269 -4.97 -15.05 3.37
N MET A 270 -4.28 -14.17 2.63
CA MET A 270 -4.80 -13.56 1.40
C MET A 270 -3.75 -13.30 0.29
N PRO A 271 -3.69 -14.17 -0.72
CA PRO A 271 -3.71 -15.62 -0.49
C PRO A 271 -2.46 -16.04 0.31
N SER A 272 -2.31 -17.30 0.68
CA SER A 272 -1.04 -17.90 1.09
C SER A 272 -0.76 -19.12 0.23
N VAL A 273 0.22 -19.01 -0.67
CA VAL A 273 0.47 -20.03 -1.70
C VAL A 273 1.97 -20.18 -1.93
N GLY A 274 2.53 -21.31 -1.52
CA GLY A 274 3.95 -21.62 -1.76
C GLY A 274 4.90 -20.53 -1.26
N GLY A 275 4.62 -19.97 -0.08
CA GLY A 275 5.46 -18.98 0.59
C GLY A 275 5.24 -17.51 0.19
N VAL A 276 4.34 -17.21 -0.74
CA VAL A 276 3.99 -15.84 -1.15
C VAL A 276 2.54 -15.49 -0.84
N GLY A 277 2.28 -14.19 -0.72
CA GLY A 277 0.98 -13.60 -0.43
C GLY A 277 1.00 -12.70 0.79
N THR A 278 -0.10 -12.60 1.53
CA THR A 278 -0.19 -11.70 2.70
C THR A 278 -0.97 -12.28 3.87
N LEU A 279 -0.64 -11.80 5.07
CA LEU A 279 -1.44 -11.91 6.28
C LEU A 279 -2.20 -10.59 6.48
N TYR A 280 -3.49 -10.65 6.81
CA TYR A 280 -4.36 -9.48 6.79
C TYR A 280 -5.49 -9.57 7.82
N TYR A 281 -5.63 -8.55 8.64
CA TYR A 281 -6.85 -8.31 9.41
C TYR A 281 -7.27 -6.84 9.36
N SER A 282 -8.53 -6.62 9.73
CA SER A 282 -9.11 -5.30 9.94
C SER A 282 -9.63 -5.13 11.37
N VAL A 283 -9.74 -3.88 11.82
CA VAL A 283 -10.52 -3.49 13.00
C VAL A 283 -11.56 -2.45 12.58
N PRO A 284 -12.83 -2.84 12.45
CA PRO A 284 -13.90 -1.95 12.01
C PRO A 284 -14.37 -1.04 13.15
N ARG A 285 -15.11 0.02 12.80
CA ARG A 285 -15.86 0.87 13.73
C ARG A 285 -15.07 1.38 14.93
N LEU A 286 -13.88 1.91 14.67
CA LEU A 286 -13.09 2.61 15.66
C LEU A 286 -13.72 3.98 15.92
N LEU A 287 -14.24 4.23 17.12
CA LEU A 287 -14.95 5.47 17.45
C LEU A 287 -13.97 6.57 17.84
N VAL A 288 -14.14 7.74 17.23
CA VAL A 288 -13.43 8.98 17.61
C VAL A 288 -13.82 9.37 19.04
N ASP A 289 -12.83 9.66 19.89
CA ASP A 289 -13.00 10.31 21.19
C ASP A 289 -13.17 11.83 20.99
N PRO A 290 -14.38 12.40 21.18
CA PRO A 290 -14.63 13.81 20.90
C PRO A 290 -13.89 14.77 21.83
N GLU A 291 -13.40 14.31 22.99
CA GLU A 291 -12.66 15.17 23.93
C GLU A 291 -11.17 15.28 23.58
N LYS A 292 -10.64 14.33 22.80
CA LYS A 292 -9.21 14.21 22.50
C LYS A 292 -8.87 14.32 21.02
N SER A 293 -9.84 14.65 20.18
CA SER A 293 -9.67 14.55 18.73
C SER A 293 -9.87 15.89 18.02
N ARG A 294 -8.85 16.31 17.27
CA ARG A 294 -8.90 17.50 16.41
C ARG A 294 -8.29 17.23 15.04
N LEU A 295 -8.76 18.01 14.08
CA LEU A 295 -8.27 18.14 12.72
C LEU A 295 -7.86 19.61 12.52
N SER A 296 -6.82 19.87 11.75
CA SER A 296 -6.41 21.22 11.35
C SER A 296 -6.31 21.28 9.84
N ILE A 297 -6.86 22.32 9.24
CA ILE A 297 -6.70 22.63 7.82
C ILE A 297 -6.35 24.12 7.71
N ASP A 298 -5.17 24.41 7.16
CA ASP A 298 -4.66 25.77 6.94
C ASP A 298 -4.74 26.67 8.19
N GLY A 299 -4.41 26.09 9.35
CA GLY A 299 -4.45 26.76 10.66
C GLY A 299 -5.85 26.90 11.28
N GLU A 300 -6.94 26.49 10.61
CA GLU A 300 -8.24 26.32 11.25
C GLU A 300 -8.24 25.02 12.06
N GLU A 301 -8.20 25.13 13.39
CA GLU A 301 -8.39 24.00 14.30
C GLU A 301 -9.88 23.64 14.40
N LEU A 302 -10.17 22.37 14.14
CA LEU A 302 -11.49 21.76 14.07
C LEU A 302 -11.62 20.71 15.18
N GLN A 303 -12.44 21.00 16.20
CA GLN A 303 -12.81 19.99 17.19
C GLN A 303 -13.75 18.96 16.55
N LEU A 304 -13.40 17.67 16.65
CA LEU A 304 -14.26 16.60 16.16
C LEU A 304 -15.35 16.28 17.19
N ALA A 305 -16.60 16.20 16.73
CA ALA A 305 -17.76 15.85 17.55
C ALA A 305 -18.08 14.35 17.51
N SER A 306 -17.78 13.70 16.38
CA SER A 306 -18.01 12.28 16.17
C SER A 306 -17.23 11.78 14.95
N GLY A 307 -17.22 10.47 14.75
CA GLY A 307 -16.65 9.85 13.57
C GLY A 307 -16.30 8.39 13.80
N THR A 308 -16.10 7.68 12.70
CA THR A 308 -15.65 6.29 12.68
C THR A 308 -14.38 6.18 11.86
N PHE A 309 -13.49 5.29 12.31
CA PHE A 309 -12.33 4.85 11.56
C PHE A 309 -12.41 3.35 11.30
N TRP A 310 -11.73 2.95 10.24
CA TRP A 310 -11.39 1.58 9.89
C TRP A 310 -9.87 1.45 9.91
N TYR A 311 -9.37 0.37 10.48
CA TYR A 311 -7.95 0.06 10.52
C TYR A 311 -7.68 -1.25 9.79
N ASP A 312 -6.76 -1.21 8.84
CA ASP A 312 -6.19 -2.39 8.19
C ASP A 312 -4.73 -2.57 8.56
N HIS A 313 -4.38 -3.82 8.86
CA HIS A 313 -2.99 -4.24 8.97
C HIS A 313 -2.74 -5.45 8.09
N GLN A 314 -1.83 -5.28 7.14
CA GLN A 314 -1.51 -6.32 6.18
C GLN A 314 -0.02 -6.33 5.88
N TRP A 315 0.56 -7.53 5.77
CA TRP A 315 1.98 -7.71 5.50
C TRP A 315 2.23 -9.03 4.79
N GLY A 316 3.37 -9.13 4.10
CA GLY A 316 3.70 -10.35 3.39
C GLY A 316 4.87 -10.21 2.44
N THR A 317 4.94 -11.17 1.51
CA THR A 317 6.05 -11.34 0.58
C THR A 317 5.48 -11.69 -0.79
N GLY A 318 5.99 -11.04 -1.84
CA GLY A 318 5.54 -11.24 -3.21
C GLY A 318 4.22 -10.54 -3.56
N PHE A 319 3.83 -9.51 -2.80
CA PHE A 319 2.67 -8.66 -3.12
C PHE A 319 3.03 -7.60 -4.17
N MET A 320 3.96 -6.70 -3.85
CA MET A 320 4.44 -5.65 -4.75
C MET A 320 5.97 -5.50 -4.62
N PRO A 321 6.76 -5.79 -5.68
CA PRO A 321 6.33 -6.36 -6.95
C PRO A 321 5.77 -7.79 -6.77
N ALA A 322 4.96 -8.25 -7.72
CA ALA A 322 4.36 -9.58 -7.66
C ALA A 322 5.45 -10.67 -7.63
N GLY A 323 5.35 -11.59 -6.67
CA GLY A 323 6.33 -12.64 -6.45
C GLY A 323 5.87 -14.02 -6.91
N SER A 324 6.81 -14.84 -7.35
CA SER A 324 6.57 -16.24 -7.68
C SER A 324 6.59 -17.11 -6.42
N PRO A 325 5.75 -18.16 -6.34
CA PRO A 325 5.86 -19.18 -5.31
C PRO A 325 7.25 -19.83 -5.29
N ARG A 326 7.65 -20.33 -4.13
CA ARG A 326 8.95 -20.99 -3.90
C ARG A 326 9.01 -22.40 -4.52
N SER A 327 7.86 -23.01 -4.73
CA SER A 327 7.73 -24.34 -5.37
C SER A 327 7.79 -24.26 -6.90
N ASP A 328 8.62 -25.11 -7.51
CA ASP A 328 8.77 -25.23 -8.98
C ASP A 328 7.48 -25.67 -9.68
N VAL A 329 6.71 -26.59 -9.09
CA VAL A 329 5.42 -27.05 -9.64
C VAL A 329 4.37 -25.95 -9.59
N LEU A 330 4.37 -25.10 -8.56
CA LEU A 330 3.47 -23.95 -8.49
C LEU A 330 3.87 -22.86 -9.50
N ARG A 331 5.17 -22.60 -9.70
CA ARG A 331 5.64 -21.70 -10.75
C ARG A 331 5.28 -22.21 -12.15
N ALA A 332 5.52 -23.49 -12.41
CA ALA A 332 5.15 -24.14 -13.66
C ALA A 332 3.63 -24.00 -13.93
N ALA A 333 2.79 -24.24 -12.91
CA ALA A 333 1.35 -24.07 -13.05
C ALA A 333 0.95 -22.61 -13.28
N GLY A 334 1.62 -21.68 -12.59
CA GLY A 334 1.33 -20.25 -12.65
C GLY A 334 1.59 -19.62 -14.02
N ILE A 335 2.52 -20.15 -14.82
CA ILE A 335 2.82 -19.63 -16.16
C ILE A 335 1.92 -20.22 -17.27
N ILE A 336 1.05 -21.18 -16.96
CA ILE A 336 0.12 -21.75 -17.96
C ILE A 336 -0.95 -20.74 -18.34
N ASP A 337 -1.49 -19.98 -17.38
CA ASP A 337 -2.47 -18.93 -17.64
C ASP A 337 -1.86 -17.54 -17.50
N ASP A 338 -2.09 -16.71 -18.51
CA ASP A 338 -1.62 -15.33 -18.52
C ASP A 338 -2.52 -14.46 -17.64
N LYS A 339 -2.11 -14.16 -16.41
CA LYS A 339 -2.88 -13.31 -15.47
C LYS A 339 -2.67 -11.82 -15.78
N PRO A 340 -3.69 -10.95 -15.72
CA PRO A 340 -3.50 -9.51 -15.91
C PRO A 340 -2.55 -8.91 -14.86
N ALA A 341 -2.09 -7.67 -15.10
CA ALA A 341 -1.33 -6.93 -14.09
C ALA A 341 -2.16 -6.74 -12.82
N VAL A 342 -1.51 -6.74 -11.66
CA VAL A 342 -2.17 -6.66 -10.35
C VAL A 342 -2.75 -5.25 -10.15
N GLY A 343 -4.04 -5.19 -9.85
CA GLY A 343 -4.79 -4.01 -9.46
C GLY A 343 -6.05 -4.42 -8.73
N TRP A 344 -6.63 -3.51 -7.95
CA TRP A 344 -7.79 -3.83 -7.13
C TRP A 344 -8.67 -2.61 -6.87
N ASP A 345 -9.94 -2.93 -6.61
CA ASP A 345 -10.91 -2.06 -5.97
C ASP A 345 -11.14 -2.57 -4.56
N TRP A 346 -10.77 -1.79 -3.55
CA TRP A 346 -11.03 -2.10 -2.14
C TRP A 346 -12.03 -1.09 -1.56
N MET A 347 -12.88 -1.57 -0.67
CA MET A 347 -13.82 -0.71 0.03
C MET A 347 -14.17 -1.24 1.42
N GLU A 348 -14.41 -0.29 2.31
CA GLU A 348 -15.07 -0.51 3.59
C GLU A 348 -16.33 0.33 3.69
N VAL A 349 -17.32 -0.19 4.40
CA VAL A 349 -18.63 0.43 4.60
C VAL A 349 -19.01 0.28 6.06
N GLN A 350 -19.38 1.39 6.69
CA GLN A 350 -19.90 1.44 8.05
C GLN A 350 -21.32 2.00 8.03
N PHE A 351 -22.29 1.12 8.17
CA PHE A 351 -23.70 1.47 8.17
C PHE A 351 -24.12 2.11 9.50
N ASP A 352 -25.20 2.91 9.45
CA ASP A 352 -25.75 3.60 10.62
C ASP A 352 -26.39 2.65 11.65
N ASN A 353 -26.66 1.40 11.26
CA ASN A 353 -27.23 0.37 12.12
C ASN A 353 -26.17 -0.46 12.87
N ASP A 354 -24.96 0.07 13.06
CA ASP A 354 -23.83 -0.62 13.68
C ASP A 354 -23.42 -1.92 12.97
N THR A 355 -23.58 -2.02 11.65
CA THR A 355 -23.02 -3.13 10.85
C THR A 355 -22.00 -2.60 9.85
N GLU A 356 -21.08 -3.47 9.42
CA GLU A 356 -20.05 -3.08 8.45
C GLU A 356 -19.86 -4.13 7.37
N LEU A 357 -19.18 -3.71 6.31
CA LEU A 357 -18.76 -4.56 5.22
C LEU A 357 -17.36 -4.15 4.75
N THR A 358 -16.55 -5.15 4.43
CA THR A 358 -15.33 -4.96 3.63
C THR A 358 -15.46 -5.79 2.35
N LEU A 359 -15.01 -5.26 1.22
CA LEU A 359 -15.02 -5.93 -0.06
C LEU A 359 -13.74 -5.58 -0.84
N ALA A 360 -13.23 -6.57 -1.56
CA ALA A 360 -12.18 -6.39 -2.55
C ALA A 360 -12.57 -7.04 -3.88
N SER A 361 -12.22 -6.37 -4.98
CA SER A 361 -12.26 -6.92 -6.33
C SER A 361 -10.86 -6.81 -6.93
N ILE A 362 -10.30 -7.94 -7.35
CA ILE A 362 -9.01 -7.97 -8.05
C ILE A 362 -9.28 -7.87 -9.55
N HIS A 363 -8.57 -6.98 -10.23
CA HIS A 363 -8.69 -6.82 -11.68
C HIS A 363 -8.42 -8.13 -12.40
N SER A 364 -9.39 -8.58 -13.21
CA SER A 364 -9.28 -9.76 -14.05
C SER A 364 -9.25 -9.38 -15.53
N LYS A 365 -9.22 -10.38 -16.42
CA LYS A 365 -9.19 -10.15 -17.89
C LYS A 365 -10.45 -9.43 -18.36
N GLU A 366 -11.54 -9.54 -17.61
CA GLU A 366 -12.84 -8.96 -17.85
C GLU A 366 -12.84 -7.42 -17.68
N GLN A 367 -11.97 -6.86 -16.82
CA GLN A 367 -11.86 -5.41 -16.61
C GLN A 367 -10.77 -4.75 -17.47
N LYS A 368 -10.04 -5.51 -18.31
CA LYS A 368 -8.90 -4.98 -19.07
C LYS A 368 -9.21 -3.74 -19.91
N ASP A 369 -10.43 -3.63 -20.45
CA ASP A 369 -10.85 -2.53 -21.33
C ASP A 369 -11.19 -1.24 -20.54
N PHE A 370 -11.21 -1.32 -19.21
CA PHE A 370 -11.42 -0.19 -18.29
C PHE A 370 -10.13 0.34 -17.67
N ILE A 371 -9.05 -0.44 -17.76
CA ILE A 371 -7.72 -0.10 -17.24
C ILE A 371 -6.94 0.68 -18.32
N ASN A 372 -6.06 1.58 -17.90
CA ASN A 372 -5.24 2.45 -18.74
C ASN A 372 -6.03 3.36 -19.69
N GLN A 373 -7.28 3.66 -19.35
CA GLN A 373 -8.14 4.51 -20.16
C GLN A 373 -7.84 5.97 -19.88
N SER A 374 -7.23 6.66 -20.86
CA SER A 374 -6.87 8.10 -20.78
C SER A 374 -7.57 8.97 -21.84
N GLY A 375 -8.51 8.38 -22.58
CA GLY A 375 -9.28 9.04 -23.64
C GLY A 375 -10.11 10.24 -23.13
N PRO A 376 -10.64 11.07 -24.05
CA PRO A 376 -11.40 12.27 -23.69
C PRO A 376 -12.74 11.96 -23.01
N THR A 377 -13.29 10.76 -23.20
CA THR A 377 -14.53 10.27 -22.58
C THR A 377 -14.23 9.23 -21.52
N PRO A 378 -15.03 9.14 -20.45
CA PRO A 378 -14.88 8.08 -19.45
C PRO A 378 -15.15 6.71 -20.08
N PRO A 379 -14.56 5.63 -19.53
CA PRO A 379 -14.96 4.29 -19.91
C PRO A 379 -16.42 4.07 -19.45
N GLY A 380 -17.14 3.17 -20.11
CA GLY A 380 -18.57 2.97 -19.86
C GLY A 380 -18.87 2.39 -18.46
N VAL A 381 -20.01 1.71 -18.33
CA VAL A 381 -20.32 0.99 -17.08
C VAL A 381 -19.42 -0.24 -16.97
N MET A 382 -18.68 -0.35 -15.86
CA MET A 382 -17.91 -1.54 -15.51
C MET A 382 -18.66 -2.33 -14.44
N THR A 383 -18.66 -3.65 -14.54
CA THR A 383 -19.07 -4.52 -13.44
C THR A 383 -17.91 -5.41 -13.03
N ALA A 384 -17.78 -5.69 -11.74
CA ALA A 384 -16.75 -6.58 -11.22
C ALA A 384 -17.28 -7.38 -10.02
N PRO A 385 -16.96 -8.69 -9.91
CA PRO A 385 -17.27 -9.45 -8.72
C PRO A 385 -16.37 -9.00 -7.58
N ALA A 386 -16.90 -8.99 -6.36
CA ALA A 386 -16.17 -8.69 -5.15
C ALA A 386 -16.46 -9.73 -4.06
N VAL A 387 -15.47 -9.93 -3.20
CA VAL A 387 -15.54 -10.81 -2.04
C VAL A 387 -15.04 -10.08 -0.81
N GLY A 388 -15.51 -10.49 0.36
CA GLY A 388 -15.05 -9.92 1.62
C GLY A 388 -15.89 -10.42 2.79
N SER A 389 -16.17 -9.56 3.77
CA SER A 389 -16.89 -9.95 4.98
C SER A 389 -18.00 -8.97 5.33
N PHE A 390 -19.11 -9.50 5.85
CA PHE A 390 -20.13 -8.72 6.55
C PHE A 390 -19.92 -8.87 8.05
N ILE A 391 -19.95 -7.76 8.78
CA ILE A 391 -19.69 -7.69 10.22
C ILE A 391 -20.97 -7.21 10.91
N LYS A 392 -21.47 -8.03 11.84
CA LYS A 392 -22.69 -7.77 12.59
C LYS A 392 -22.46 -6.77 13.72
N GLU A 393 -23.55 -6.33 14.35
CA GLU A 393 -23.56 -5.40 15.48
C GLU A 393 -22.72 -5.89 16.66
N ASN A 394 -22.70 -7.19 16.90
CA ASN A 394 -21.90 -7.82 17.97
C ASN A 394 -20.43 -8.09 17.59
N GLY A 395 -20.01 -7.74 16.37
CA GLY A 395 -18.66 -7.99 15.86
C GLY A 395 -18.42 -9.39 15.30
N GLU A 396 -19.39 -10.30 15.34
CA GLU A 396 -19.30 -11.54 14.55
C GLU A 396 -19.32 -11.21 13.06
N TYR A 397 -18.54 -11.92 12.27
CA TYR A 397 -18.47 -11.70 10.84
C TYR A 397 -18.52 -13.02 10.05
N PHE A 398 -18.91 -12.92 8.79
CA PHE A 398 -18.95 -14.05 7.86
C PHE A 398 -18.64 -13.60 6.43
N PRO A 399 -18.08 -14.49 5.59
CA PRO A 399 -17.70 -14.14 4.23
C PRO A 399 -18.91 -13.84 3.36
N ILE A 400 -18.77 -12.89 2.45
CA ILE A 400 -19.81 -12.47 1.51
C ILE A 400 -19.29 -12.35 0.08
N LYS A 401 -20.22 -12.37 -0.86
CA LYS A 401 -20.02 -12.04 -2.28
C LYS A 401 -20.87 -10.85 -2.66
N ALA A 402 -20.36 -10.03 -3.55
CA ALA A 402 -21.07 -8.88 -4.09
C ALA A 402 -20.73 -8.66 -5.57
N MET A 403 -21.58 -7.90 -6.24
CA MET A 403 -21.32 -7.34 -7.55
C MET A 403 -21.19 -5.84 -7.45
N LEU A 404 -20.06 -5.34 -7.94
CA LEU A 404 -19.76 -3.93 -8.11
C LEU A 404 -20.24 -3.49 -9.49
N LYS A 405 -20.74 -2.26 -9.56
CA LYS A 405 -21.08 -1.59 -10.82
C LYS A 405 -20.63 -0.13 -10.77
N VAL A 406 -19.52 0.16 -11.46
CA VAL A 406 -19.00 1.52 -11.62
C VAL A 406 -19.85 2.25 -12.65
N THR A 407 -20.41 3.37 -12.24
CA THR A 407 -21.38 4.16 -13.03
C THR A 407 -20.82 5.51 -13.45
N GLU A 408 -19.89 6.07 -12.68
CA GLU A 408 -19.22 7.33 -13.01
C GLU A 408 -17.73 7.22 -12.72
N TRP A 409 -16.96 8.00 -13.46
CA TRP A 409 -15.51 7.98 -13.45
C TRP A 409 -14.97 9.39 -13.25
N VAL A 410 -13.80 9.48 -12.63
CA VAL A 410 -13.08 10.74 -12.45
C VAL A 410 -11.71 10.63 -13.12
N LYS A 411 -11.36 11.64 -13.90
CA LYS A 411 -10.07 11.66 -14.59
C LYS A 411 -9.02 12.26 -13.68
N SER A 412 -7.90 11.55 -13.48
CA SER A 412 -6.78 12.13 -12.76
C SER A 412 -6.21 13.33 -13.54
N SER A 413 -5.94 14.40 -12.80
CA SER A 413 -5.13 15.54 -13.23
C SER A 413 -3.98 15.81 -12.27
N VAL A 414 -3.73 14.86 -11.37
CA VAL A 414 -2.86 15.01 -10.21
C VAL A 414 -1.39 14.96 -10.64
N THR A 415 -0.60 15.90 -10.13
CA THR A 415 0.86 15.92 -10.18
C THR A 415 1.37 16.33 -8.80
N ASP A 416 2.54 15.84 -8.40
CA ASP A 416 3.16 16.24 -7.14
C ASP A 416 4.66 15.93 -7.18
N GLY A 417 5.52 16.95 -7.09
CA GLY A 417 6.98 16.76 -7.13
C GLY A 417 7.46 15.89 -8.32
N PRO A 418 8.03 14.69 -8.09
CA PRO A 418 8.51 13.80 -9.15
C PRO A 418 7.40 13.00 -9.84
N TYR A 419 6.16 13.04 -9.36
CA TYR A 419 5.03 12.27 -9.89
C TYR A 419 4.31 13.01 -11.01
N LEU A 420 4.27 12.39 -12.20
CA LEU A 420 3.61 12.92 -13.37
C LEU A 420 2.14 12.48 -13.43
N THR A 421 1.30 13.31 -14.04
CA THR A 421 -0.11 12.98 -14.22
C THR A 421 -0.28 11.82 -15.19
N THR A 422 -1.10 10.85 -14.80
CA THR A 422 -1.43 9.68 -15.64
C THR A 422 -2.51 10.02 -16.68
N ARG A 423 -3.39 10.98 -16.36
CA ARG A 423 -4.61 11.32 -17.10
C ARG A 423 -5.55 10.13 -17.28
N VAL A 424 -5.48 9.13 -16.41
CA VAL A 424 -6.33 7.94 -16.44
C VAL A 424 -7.66 8.20 -15.72
N TRP A 425 -8.71 7.51 -16.16
CA TRP A 425 -10.01 7.47 -15.50
C TRP A 425 -10.01 6.44 -14.36
N TYR A 426 -10.45 6.87 -13.18
CA TYR A 426 -10.64 6.04 -12.00
C TYR A 426 -12.14 5.92 -11.68
N PRO A 427 -12.59 4.80 -11.07
CA PRO A 427 -13.93 4.69 -10.52
C PRO A 427 -14.21 5.86 -9.58
N ASN A 428 -15.41 6.44 -9.68
CA ASN A 428 -15.83 7.55 -8.83
C ASN A 428 -17.14 7.21 -8.12
N ARG A 429 -18.17 6.79 -8.87
CA ARG A 429 -19.46 6.38 -8.29
C ARG A 429 -19.71 4.90 -8.56
N MET A 430 -20.04 4.16 -7.51
CA MET A 430 -20.24 2.72 -7.59
C MET A 430 -21.54 2.27 -6.94
N GLU A 431 -22.28 1.41 -7.61
CA GLU A 431 -23.40 0.67 -7.05
C GLU A 431 -22.90 -0.70 -6.59
N VAL A 432 -23.31 -1.12 -5.39
CA VAL A 432 -22.93 -2.42 -4.81
C VAL A 432 -24.19 -3.24 -4.57
N THR A 433 -24.18 -4.49 -5.01
CA THR A 433 -25.22 -5.48 -4.73
C THR A 433 -24.60 -6.69 -4.04
N VAL A 434 -24.92 -6.89 -2.76
CA VAL A 434 -24.50 -8.07 -2.00
C VAL A 434 -25.38 -9.26 -2.36
N GLU A 435 -24.76 -10.36 -2.77
CA GLU A 435 -25.44 -11.56 -3.27
C GLU A 435 -25.67 -12.61 -2.17
N THR A 436 -24.92 -12.50 -1.06
CA THR A 436 -25.05 -13.40 0.09
C THR A 436 -26.40 -13.21 0.79
N ALA A 437 -27.15 -14.30 0.93
CA ALA A 437 -28.55 -14.27 1.36
C ALA A 437 -28.73 -13.83 2.82
N GLU A 438 -27.78 -14.20 3.67
CA GLU A 438 -27.74 -13.98 5.12
C GLU A 438 -27.57 -12.51 5.51
N VAL A 439 -27.11 -11.67 4.58
CA VAL A 439 -26.94 -10.22 4.81
C VAL A 439 -28.34 -9.59 4.94
N PRO A 440 -28.57 -8.65 5.88
CA PRO A 440 -29.84 -7.95 6.00
C PRO A 440 -30.18 -7.14 4.74
N ASP A 441 -31.44 -7.12 4.32
CA ASP A 441 -31.88 -6.42 3.09
C ASP A 441 -31.50 -4.93 3.09
N ALA A 442 -31.47 -4.29 4.26
CA ALA A 442 -31.05 -2.90 4.42
C ALA A 442 -29.60 -2.62 3.97
N CYS A 443 -28.75 -3.66 3.97
CA CYS A 443 -27.32 -3.61 3.64
C CYS A 443 -26.99 -4.24 2.27
N LYS A 444 -27.99 -4.76 1.53
CA LYS A 444 -27.76 -5.50 0.28
C LYS A 444 -27.51 -4.62 -0.94
N GLN A 445 -28.10 -3.43 -0.97
CA GLN A 445 -28.03 -2.53 -2.13
C GLN A 445 -27.78 -1.11 -1.69
N PHE A 446 -26.65 -0.56 -2.13
CA PHE A 446 -26.25 0.81 -1.81
C PHE A 446 -25.39 1.38 -2.92
N VAL A 447 -25.21 2.70 -2.87
CA VAL A 447 -24.35 3.47 -3.76
C VAL A 447 -23.27 4.12 -2.89
N MET A 448 -22.04 4.02 -3.36
CA MET A 448 -20.88 4.73 -2.82
C MET A 448 -20.67 6.01 -3.62
N ILE A 449 -20.75 7.16 -2.94
CA ILE A 449 -20.68 8.49 -3.55
C ILE A 449 -19.52 9.26 -2.91
N PRO A 450 -18.49 9.67 -3.65
CA PRO A 450 -17.37 10.45 -3.11
C PRO A 450 -17.85 11.73 -2.45
N ILE A 451 -17.31 12.03 -1.28
CA ILE A 451 -17.62 13.29 -0.59
C ILE A 451 -16.99 14.50 -1.29
N VAL A 452 -16.02 14.29 -2.19
CA VAL A 452 -15.39 15.32 -3.03
C VAL A 452 -15.53 14.95 -4.50
N SER A 453 -15.93 15.91 -5.34
CA SER A 453 -16.21 15.69 -6.77
C SER A 453 -14.99 15.77 -7.69
N THR A 454 -13.86 16.31 -7.21
CA THR A 454 -12.64 16.50 -8.03
C THR A 454 -11.75 15.26 -8.11
N GLY A 455 -12.18 14.15 -7.52
CA GLY A 455 -11.34 12.97 -7.33
C GLY A 455 -10.46 13.07 -6.09
N GLN A 456 -10.04 11.90 -5.61
CA GLN A 456 -9.28 11.72 -4.37
C GLN A 456 -7.99 10.95 -4.68
N GLN A 457 -7.21 11.43 -5.66
CA GLN A 457 -6.04 10.72 -6.16
C GLN A 457 -4.73 11.11 -5.46
N GLY A 458 -3.84 10.14 -5.32
CA GLY A 458 -2.47 10.26 -4.83
C GLY A 458 -1.54 9.25 -5.49
N PHE A 459 -0.32 9.13 -4.99
CA PHE A 459 0.68 8.18 -5.52
C PHE A 459 1.27 7.35 -4.38
N PHE A 460 1.59 6.10 -4.64
CA PHE A 460 2.65 5.39 -3.92
C PHE A 460 4.00 5.94 -4.33
N ALA A 461 4.98 5.89 -3.43
CA ALA A 461 6.31 6.40 -3.69
C ALA A 461 7.01 5.62 -4.80
N ALA A 462 6.70 4.34 -4.97
CA ALA A 462 7.16 3.54 -6.11
C ALA A 462 6.52 3.95 -7.46
N GLY A 463 5.51 4.83 -7.47
CA GLY A 463 4.98 5.50 -8.66
C GLY A 463 3.57 5.09 -9.08
N ALA A 464 2.95 4.10 -8.43
CA ALA A 464 1.56 3.73 -8.73
C ALA A 464 0.59 4.84 -8.29
N GLU A 465 -0.25 5.34 -9.19
CA GLU A 465 -1.31 6.28 -8.85
C GLU A 465 -2.56 5.54 -8.39
N TYR A 466 -3.16 6.01 -7.32
CA TYR A 466 -4.39 5.49 -6.74
C TYR A 466 -5.48 6.57 -6.71
N SER A 467 -6.73 6.15 -6.60
CA SER A 467 -7.86 6.98 -6.17
C SER A 467 -8.40 6.42 -4.87
N GLU A 468 -8.23 7.15 -3.77
CA GLU A 468 -8.51 6.71 -2.41
C GLU A 468 -9.22 7.81 -1.65
N GLY A 469 -10.44 7.56 -1.19
CA GLY A 469 -11.07 8.51 -0.31
C GLY A 469 -12.44 8.18 0.22
N ALA A 470 -12.89 9.05 1.10
CA ALA A 470 -14.16 8.92 1.80
C ALA A 470 -15.35 9.01 0.83
N VAL A 471 -16.37 8.21 1.14
CA VAL A 471 -17.64 8.16 0.42
C VAL A 471 -18.82 8.20 1.38
N SER A 472 -19.91 8.82 0.94
CA SER A 472 -21.25 8.64 1.50
C SER A 472 -21.83 7.31 1.01
N ILE A 473 -22.51 6.60 1.90
CA ILE A 473 -23.21 5.36 1.57
C ILE A 473 -24.69 5.65 1.57
N GLU A 474 -25.33 5.45 0.42
CA GLU A 474 -26.73 5.80 0.23
C GLU A 474 -27.52 4.63 -0.33
N TRP A 475 -28.79 4.52 0.07
CA TRP A 475 -29.72 3.69 -0.69
C TRP A 475 -29.85 4.22 -2.12
N PRO A 476 -30.19 3.36 -3.11
CA PRO A 476 -30.38 3.79 -4.51
C PRO A 476 -31.38 4.94 -4.72
N LYS A 477 -32.23 5.24 -3.72
CA LYS A 477 -33.19 6.34 -3.73
C LYS A 477 -32.69 7.63 -3.04
N GLY A 478 -31.41 7.72 -2.71
CA GLY A 478 -30.73 8.95 -2.25
C GLY A 478 -30.83 9.26 -0.75
N LYS A 479 -31.12 8.27 0.09
CA LYS A 479 -31.03 8.44 1.55
C LYS A 479 -29.71 7.87 2.03
N ARG A 480 -28.93 8.68 2.75
CA ARG A 480 -27.72 8.23 3.47
C ARG A 480 -28.06 7.20 4.55
N ILE A 481 -27.23 6.16 4.60
CA ILE A 481 -27.35 5.01 5.50
C ILE A 481 -26.01 4.63 6.15
N GLY A 482 -24.97 5.41 5.92
CA GLY A 482 -23.64 5.16 6.46
C GLY A 482 -22.57 6.02 5.80
N SER A 483 -21.33 5.63 6.06
CA SER A 483 -20.12 6.20 5.47
C SER A 483 -19.16 5.07 5.10
N GLY A 484 -18.14 5.37 4.31
CA GLY A 484 -17.12 4.39 4.00
C GLY A 484 -15.94 5.00 3.26
N PHE A 485 -15.14 4.12 2.69
CA PHE A 485 -13.95 4.49 1.92
C PHE A 485 -13.86 3.63 0.65
N LEU A 486 -13.39 4.23 -0.44
CA LEU A 486 -13.18 3.56 -1.71
C LEU A 486 -11.74 3.79 -2.17
N GLU A 487 -11.04 2.71 -2.45
CA GLU A 487 -9.67 2.66 -2.97
C GLU A 487 -9.66 1.94 -4.32
N ASN A 488 -9.01 2.56 -5.32
CA ASN A 488 -8.87 2.04 -6.67
C ASN A 488 -7.40 2.15 -7.10
N VAL A 489 -6.72 1.03 -7.30
CA VAL A 489 -5.26 0.96 -7.55
C VAL A 489 -4.95 0.29 -8.89
N SER A 490 -3.87 0.73 -9.53
CA SER A 490 -3.38 0.19 -10.81
C SER A 490 -4.35 0.33 -12.00
N TYR A 491 -5.18 1.38 -12.01
CA TYR A 491 -5.87 1.81 -13.22
C TYR A 491 -4.89 2.43 -14.23
N ALA A 492 -3.80 3.04 -13.75
CA ALA A 492 -2.72 3.55 -14.56
C ALA A 492 -1.47 2.66 -14.50
N ASP A 493 -0.81 2.47 -15.63
CA ASP A 493 0.48 1.80 -15.72
C ASP A 493 1.57 2.63 -15.04
N ALA A 494 2.10 2.11 -13.94
CA ALA A 494 3.13 2.74 -13.15
C ALA A 494 4.54 2.56 -13.74
N CYS A 495 4.75 1.68 -14.73
CA CYS A 495 6.09 1.26 -15.18
C CYS A 495 6.99 2.46 -15.53
N ARG A 496 6.51 3.38 -16.36
CA ARG A 496 7.28 4.56 -16.78
C ARG A 496 7.55 5.54 -15.64
N GLN A 497 6.58 5.74 -14.76
CA GLN A 497 6.75 6.58 -13.58
C GLN A 497 7.79 5.97 -12.63
N ASN A 498 7.71 4.66 -12.39
CA ASN A 498 8.66 3.91 -11.58
C ASN A 498 10.09 3.98 -12.15
N LEU A 499 10.27 3.82 -13.47
CA LEU A 499 11.58 4.01 -14.12
C LEU A 499 12.19 5.38 -13.80
N ARG A 500 11.40 6.46 -13.92
CA ARG A 500 11.86 7.81 -13.61
C ARG A 500 12.26 7.96 -12.14
N LEU A 501 11.45 7.43 -11.22
CA LEU A 501 11.68 7.47 -9.79
C LEU A 501 12.91 6.64 -9.38
N ALA A 502 13.20 5.55 -10.10
CA ALA A 502 14.38 4.71 -9.93
C ALA A 502 15.65 5.31 -10.57
N GLY A 503 15.57 6.49 -11.20
CA GLY A 503 16.70 7.12 -11.89
C GLY A 503 17.04 6.48 -13.25
N ILE A 504 16.13 5.71 -13.83
CA ILE A 504 16.27 5.02 -15.11
C ILE A 504 15.57 5.84 -16.21
N PRO A 505 16.17 6.00 -17.41
CA PRO A 505 15.54 6.74 -18.50
C PRO A 505 14.18 6.14 -18.95
N ASP A 506 13.12 6.94 -18.94
CA ASP A 506 11.82 6.60 -19.55
C ASP A 506 11.92 6.67 -21.09
N THR A 507 12.37 5.57 -21.67
CA THR A 507 12.41 5.35 -23.12
C THR A 507 11.54 4.15 -23.49
N PRO A 508 11.03 4.06 -24.74
CA PRO A 508 10.29 2.87 -25.18
C PRO A 508 11.07 1.56 -25.01
N GLU A 509 12.40 1.59 -25.18
CA GLU A 509 13.23 0.41 -24.94
C GLU A 509 13.22 0.00 -23.46
N MET A 510 13.46 0.94 -22.54
CA MET A 510 13.42 0.65 -21.11
C MET A 510 12.04 0.17 -20.68
N ALA A 511 10.98 0.88 -21.09
CA ALA A 511 9.61 0.47 -20.81
C ALA A 511 9.34 -0.97 -21.29
N GLY A 512 9.87 -1.38 -22.44
CA GLY A 512 9.76 -2.76 -22.94
C GLY A 512 10.51 -3.81 -22.12
N ILE A 513 11.66 -3.47 -21.54
CA ILE A 513 12.45 -4.38 -20.67
C ILE A 513 11.75 -4.62 -19.32
N PHE A 514 11.12 -3.58 -18.79
CA PHE A 514 10.47 -3.59 -17.48
C PHE A 514 8.97 -3.88 -17.52
N ALA A 515 8.36 -3.89 -18.72
CA ALA A 515 7.01 -4.39 -18.92
C ALA A 515 6.84 -5.83 -18.41
N LYS A 516 5.59 -6.23 -18.19
CA LYS A 516 5.27 -7.61 -17.84
C LYS A 516 5.88 -8.58 -18.88
N PRO A 517 6.69 -9.57 -18.46
CA PRO A 517 7.32 -10.50 -19.39
C PRO A 517 6.29 -11.29 -20.20
N VAL A 518 6.59 -11.52 -21.48
CA VAL A 518 5.78 -12.38 -22.34
C VAL A 518 6.07 -13.83 -22.01
N ILE A 519 5.05 -14.60 -21.62
CA ILE A 519 5.16 -16.05 -21.45
C ILE A 519 4.97 -16.72 -22.81
N THR A 520 6.03 -17.32 -23.36
CA THR A 520 5.99 -17.94 -24.69
C THR A 520 5.28 -19.30 -24.68
N ASP A 521 4.85 -19.77 -25.84
CA ASP A 521 4.22 -21.08 -25.98
C ASP A 521 5.20 -22.22 -25.68
N GLU A 522 6.50 -22.03 -25.95
CA GLU A 522 7.54 -22.97 -25.56
C GLU A 522 7.66 -23.09 -24.04
N MET A 523 7.60 -21.97 -23.31
CA MET A 523 7.61 -21.97 -21.85
C MET A 523 6.38 -22.71 -21.29
N LYS A 524 5.19 -22.45 -21.85
CA LYS A 524 3.95 -23.14 -21.46
C LYS A 524 4.03 -24.63 -21.75
N ALA A 525 4.52 -25.02 -22.92
CA ALA A 525 4.69 -26.42 -23.30
C ALA A 525 5.68 -27.13 -22.36
N ALA A 526 6.81 -26.50 -22.03
CA ALA A 526 7.79 -27.04 -21.09
C ALA A 526 7.18 -27.22 -19.68
N ALA A 527 6.40 -26.24 -19.21
CA ALA A 527 5.68 -26.34 -17.94
C ALA A 527 4.64 -27.47 -17.94
N MET A 528 3.84 -27.60 -19.00
CA MET A 528 2.86 -28.68 -19.13
C MET A 528 3.54 -30.05 -19.15
N VAL A 529 4.62 -30.24 -19.91
CA VAL A 529 5.40 -31.49 -19.94
C VAL A 529 5.98 -31.80 -18.56
N PHE A 530 6.49 -30.79 -17.86
CA PHE A 530 6.98 -30.94 -16.50
C PHE A 530 5.87 -31.40 -15.54
N LEU A 531 4.67 -30.81 -15.62
CA LEU A 531 3.54 -31.14 -14.75
C LEU A 531 2.83 -32.45 -15.10
N MET A 532 2.91 -32.92 -16.35
CA MET A 532 2.33 -34.21 -16.77
C MET A 532 3.03 -35.43 -16.15
N LYS A 533 4.25 -35.25 -15.60
CA LYS A 533 4.92 -36.32 -14.87
C LYS A 533 4.12 -36.66 -13.59
N PRO A 534 3.75 -37.93 -13.33
CA PRO A 534 2.89 -38.29 -12.21
C PRO A 534 3.38 -37.76 -10.85
N GLU A 535 4.69 -37.76 -10.62
CA GLU A 535 5.30 -37.23 -9.40
C GLU A 535 5.11 -35.72 -9.24
N ASN A 536 5.17 -34.95 -10.33
CA ASN A 536 5.00 -33.51 -10.29
C ASN A 536 3.53 -33.11 -10.19
N ALA A 537 2.63 -33.86 -10.85
CA ALA A 537 1.19 -33.69 -10.66
C ALA A 537 0.78 -33.95 -9.20
N ALA A 538 1.33 -34.99 -8.57
CA ALA A 538 1.10 -35.27 -7.15
C ALA A 538 1.65 -34.17 -6.23
N ARG A 539 2.87 -33.67 -6.51
CA ARG A 539 3.46 -32.52 -5.78
C ARG A 539 2.61 -31.25 -5.93
N LEU A 540 2.14 -30.96 -7.14
CA LEU A 540 1.26 -29.80 -7.39
C LEU A 540 -0.03 -29.92 -6.59
N ALA A 541 -0.69 -31.08 -6.61
CA ALA A 541 -1.89 -31.31 -5.82
C ALA A 541 -1.64 -31.14 -4.31
N ALA A 542 -0.51 -31.63 -3.80
CA ALA A 542 -0.13 -31.49 -2.40
C ALA A 542 0.17 -30.03 -2.01
N GLU A 543 0.78 -29.25 -2.89
CA GLU A 543 1.04 -27.83 -2.67
C GLU A 543 -0.25 -27.00 -2.73
N LEU A 544 -1.13 -27.27 -3.71
CA LEU A 544 -2.44 -26.61 -3.81
C LEU A 544 -3.35 -26.94 -2.63
N ALA A 545 -3.25 -28.15 -2.06
CA ALA A 545 -4.00 -28.51 -0.85
C ALA A 545 -3.59 -27.72 0.41
N LYS A 546 -2.41 -27.08 0.39
CA LYS A 546 -1.93 -26.18 1.46
C LYS A 546 -2.26 -24.71 1.19
N ALA A 547 -2.71 -24.38 -0.02
CA ALA A 547 -3.04 -23.01 -0.37
C ALA A 547 -4.26 -22.54 0.41
N ARG A 548 -4.23 -21.30 0.88
CA ARG A 548 -5.31 -20.66 1.63
C ARG A 548 -5.66 -19.32 0.98
N GLY A 549 -6.94 -18.93 1.03
CA GLY A 549 -7.41 -17.62 0.56
C GLY A 549 -7.22 -17.33 -0.94
N LEU A 550 -7.26 -18.36 -1.78
CA LEU A 550 -7.14 -18.29 -3.24
C LEU A 550 -8.32 -17.62 -3.95
#